data_AF-A0A182AP02-F1
#
_entry.id   AF-A0A182AP02-F1
#
_cell.length_a   1.000
_cell.length_b   1.000
_cell.length_c   1.000
_cell.angle_alpha   90.00
_cell.angle_beta   90.00
_cell.angle_gamma   90.00
#
_symmetry.space_group_name_H-M   'P 1'
#
loop_
_entity.id
_entity.type
_entity.pdbx_description
1 polymer ?
#
loop_
_entity_poly.entity_id
_entity_poly.type
_entity_poly.pdbx_seq_one_letter_code
_entity_poly.pdbx_strand_id
1 'polypeptide(L)'
;MNMRGADERTEIVYLASHGDEKAIGPSVDKSISRAEARNILITANASKQIKGLFLGTCLTGNADFARFFLENKKTNLEWVAGYAKSVDWVDGSAIDMIFFSKLAELYVANKSKRKGKLSPRNMAHSAATKLVELVQGAYSSYGFNIYFHEDNKLTSMFKDP
;
A
#
# COMPACT_ATOMS: atom_id res chain seq x y z
N MET A 1 13.40 -23.53 1.64
CA MET A 1 13.70 -22.26 2.31
C MET A 1 12.90 -22.26 3.61
N ASN A 2 13.54 -22.41 4.77
CA ASN A 2 12.83 -22.37 6.05
C ASN A 2 12.47 -20.92 6.35
N MET A 3 11.19 -20.54 6.20
CA MET A 3 10.71 -19.22 6.60
C MET A 3 10.93 -19.06 8.12
N ARG A 4 11.85 -18.16 8.50
CA ARG A 4 12.01 -17.73 9.89
C ARG A 4 10.88 -16.73 10.19
N GLY A 5 9.85 -17.19 10.90
CA GLY A 5 8.65 -16.41 11.22
C GLY A 5 7.54 -16.62 10.20
N ALA A 6 6.66 -17.59 10.46
CA ALA A 6 5.37 -17.67 9.79
C ALA A 6 4.37 -16.86 10.63
N ASP A 7 4.17 -15.60 10.29
CA ASP A 7 3.05 -14.85 10.85
C ASP A 7 1.79 -15.19 10.07
N GLU A 8 0.76 -15.65 10.77
CA GLU A 8 -0.52 -16.07 10.19
C GLU A 8 -1.52 -14.91 10.08
N ARG A 9 -1.15 -13.70 10.53
CA ARG A 9 -2.09 -12.58 10.72
C ARG A 9 -1.75 -11.31 9.95
N THR A 10 -0.50 -11.12 9.52
CA THR A 10 -0.13 -9.92 8.75
C THR A 10 -0.85 -9.96 7.41
N GLU A 11 -1.72 -8.99 7.19
CA GLU A 11 -2.41 -8.78 5.92
C GLU A 11 -1.81 -7.63 5.11
N ILE A 12 -0.86 -6.88 5.67
CA ILE A 12 -0.37 -5.63 5.08
C ILE A 12 1.14 -5.59 5.14
N VAL A 13 1.77 -5.32 4.00
CA VAL A 13 3.19 -5.02 3.92
C VAL A 13 3.37 -3.51 3.82
N TYR A 14 4.17 -2.95 4.72
CA TYR A 14 4.69 -1.60 4.63
C TYR A 14 6.16 -1.66 4.24
N LEU A 15 6.52 -0.99 3.15
CA LEU A 15 7.90 -0.87 2.70
C LEU A 15 8.22 0.61 2.50
N ALA A 16 9.04 1.18 3.38
CA ALA A 16 9.60 2.51 3.23
C ALA A 16 11.08 2.42 2.84
N SER A 17 11.42 3.08 1.75
CA SER A 17 12.75 3.08 1.14
C SER A 17 12.82 4.21 0.12
N HIS A 18 14.04 4.61 -0.25
CA HIS A 18 14.24 5.32 -1.51
C HIS A 18 13.80 4.45 -2.70
N GLY A 19 13.54 5.11 -3.82
CA GLY A 19 13.14 4.47 -5.05
C GLY A 19 12.72 5.49 -6.10
N ASP A 20 12.41 4.96 -7.27
CA ASP A 20 11.92 5.69 -8.43
C ASP A 20 10.81 4.88 -9.14
N GLU A 21 10.43 5.29 -10.34
CA GLU A 21 9.38 4.64 -11.14
C GLU A 21 9.68 3.18 -11.51
N LYS A 22 10.94 2.74 -11.40
CA LYS A 22 11.45 1.44 -11.88
C LYS A 22 12.03 0.57 -10.78
N ALA A 23 12.58 1.15 -9.72
CA ALA A 23 13.33 0.43 -8.70
C ALA A 23 13.01 0.90 -7.28
N ILE A 24 13.16 -0.03 -6.32
CA ILE A 24 13.01 0.23 -4.89
C ILE A 24 14.30 -0.20 -4.20
N GLY A 25 14.88 0.69 -3.40
CA GLY A 25 16.06 0.39 -2.59
C GLY A 25 16.80 1.65 -2.13
N PRO A 26 17.68 1.52 -1.13
CA PRO A 26 18.39 2.66 -0.53
C PRO A 26 19.37 3.36 -1.48
N SER A 27 19.84 2.68 -2.53
CA SER A 27 20.76 3.22 -3.53
C SER A 27 20.65 2.45 -4.85
N VAL A 28 21.19 3.01 -5.94
CA VAL A 28 21.14 2.40 -7.29
C VAL A 28 21.75 0.99 -7.29
N ASP A 29 22.89 0.80 -6.63
CA ASP A 29 23.62 -0.47 -6.50
C ASP A 29 22.97 -1.46 -5.52
N LYS A 30 22.01 -1.01 -4.71
CA LYS A 30 21.28 -1.82 -3.72
C LYS A 30 19.78 -1.71 -3.91
N SER A 31 19.34 -1.65 -5.16
CA SER A 31 17.93 -1.60 -5.53
C SER A 31 17.48 -2.87 -6.21
N ILE A 32 16.21 -3.20 -6.05
CA ILE A 32 15.53 -4.24 -6.82
C ILE A 32 14.58 -3.58 -7.80
N SER A 33 14.41 -4.19 -8.96
CA SER A 33 13.42 -3.71 -9.92
C SER A 33 12.00 -3.92 -9.38
N ARG A 34 11.03 -3.12 -9.84
CA ARG A 34 9.60 -3.33 -9.55
C ARG A 34 9.14 -4.74 -9.93
N ALA A 35 9.71 -5.32 -11.00
CA ALA A 35 9.42 -6.68 -11.45
C ALA A 35 9.90 -7.73 -10.45
N GLU A 36 11.11 -7.55 -9.93
CA GLU A 36 11.66 -8.40 -8.89
C GLU A 36 10.85 -8.30 -7.59
N ALA A 37 10.53 -7.08 -7.14
CA ALA A 37 9.66 -6.86 -5.98
C ALA A 37 8.30 -7.56 -6.12
N ARG A 38 7.65 -7.45 -7.29
CA ARG A 38 6.39 -8.15 -7.57
C ARG A 38 6.55 -9.67 -7.56
N ASN A 39 7.62 -10.20 -8.15
CA ASN A 39 7.85 -11.65 -8.18
C ASN A 39 8.11 -12.21 -6.77
N ILE A 40 8.88 -11.50 -5.94
CA ILE A 40 9.05 -11.82 -4.52
C ILE A 40 7.70 -11.84 -3.82
N LEU A 41 6.86 -10.82 -4.03
CA LEU A 41 5.53 -10.76 -3.44
C LEU A 41 4.64 -11.92 -3.89
N ILE A 42 4.66 -12.29 -5.17
CA ILE A 42 3.88 -13.44 -5.69
C ILE A 42 4.28 -14.72 -4.95
N THR A 43 5.57 -14.97 -4.80
CA THR A 43 6.07 -16.16 -4.10
C THR A 43 5.73 -16.10 -2.61
N ALA A 44 5.95 -14.96 -1.95
CA ALA A 44 5.69 -14.78 -0.53
C ALA A 44 4.20 -14.79 -0.18
N ASN A 45 3.33 -14.36 -1.10
CA ASN A 45 1.89 -14.26 -0.91
C ASN A 45 1.09 -15.35 -1.64
N ALA A 46 1.68 -16.52 -1.85
CA ALA A 46 1.00 -17.66 -2.47
C ALA A 46 -0.23 -18.13 -1.66
N SER A 47 -0.20 -17.99 -0.33
CA SER A 47 -1.31 -18.27 0.58
C SER A 47 -2.42 -17.21 0.59
N LYS A 48 -2.23 -16.11 -0.16
CA LYS A 48 -3.17 -14.99 -0.28
C LYS A 48 -3.43 -14.25 1.05
N GLN A 49 -2.49 -14.31 1.99
CA GLN A 49 -2.62 -13.66 3.29
C GLN A 49 -2.44 -12.14 3.20
N ILE A 50 -1.46 -11.67 2.44
CA ILE A 50 -1.22 -10.24 2.21
C ILE A 50 -2.29 -9.69 1.27
N LYS A 51 -2.98 -8.65 1.72
CA LYS A 51 -4.07 -7.95 1.05
C LYS A 51 -3.67 -6.55 0.64
N GLY A 52 -2.79 -5.93 1.42
CA GLY A 52 -2.35 -4.56 1.23
C GLY A 52 -0.85 -4.42 1.04
N LEU A 53 -0.47 -3.51 0.15
CA LEU A 53 0.91 -3.06 0.02
C LEU A 53 0.95 -1.54 0.12
N PHE A 54 1.63 -1.03 1.13
CA PHE A 54 1.94 0.39 1.26
C PHE A 54 3.41 0.62 0.93
N LEU A 55 3.67 1.50 -0.02
CA LEU A 55 5.01 1.90 -0.43
C LEU A 55 5.29 3.32 0.04
N GLY A 56 6.01 3.43 1.16
CA GLY A 56 6.64 4.67 1.63
C GLY A 56 7.86 5.01 0.77
N THR A 57 7.68 4.98 -0.54
CA THR A 57 8.71 5.16 -1.56
C THR A 57 8.22 6.19 -2.55
N CYS A 58 9.12 7.07 -2.98
CA CYS A 58 8.81 8.11 -3.94
C CYS A 58 8.37 7.50 -5.28
N LEU A 59 7.45 8.17 -5.98
CA LEU A 59 7.01 7.81 -7.34
C LEU A 59 6.36 6.42 -7.48
N THR A 60 5.86 5.82 -6.41
CA THR A 60 5.15 4.51 -6.45
C THR A 60 3.63 4.63 -6.33
N GLY A 61 3.12 5.80 -5.92
CA GLY A 61 1.70 6.09 -5.78
C GLY A 61 1.04 6.54 -7.07
N ASN A 62 1.35 5.91 -8.20
CA ASN A 62 0.77 6.23 -9.51
C ASN A 62 0.05 5.02 -10.13
N ALA A 63 -0.78 5.28 -11.14
CA ALA A 63 -1.61 4.26 -11.78
C ALA A 63 -0.79 3.16 -12.46
N ASP A 64 0.36 3.46 -13.07
CA ASP A 64 1.19 2.47 -13.76
C ASP A 64 1.81 1.48 -12.78
N PHE A 65 2.30 1.99 -11.65
CA PHE A 65 2.84 1.16 -10.58
C PHE A 65 1.73 0.29 -9.97
N ALA A 66 0.59 0.90 -9.62
CA ALA A 66 -0.56 0.18 -9.09
C ALA A 66 -1.05 -0.91 -10.05
N ARG A 67 -1.15 -0.60 -11.34
CA ARG A 67 -1.51 -1.54 -12.40
C ARG A 67 -0.57 -2.74 -12.43
N PHE A 68 0.75 -2.47 -12.39
CA PHE A 68 1.78 -3.49 -12.47
C PHE A 68 1.67 -4.56 -11.37
N PHE A 69 1.22 -4.16 -10.17
CA PHE A 69 1.01 -5.05 -9.02
C PHE A 69 -0.40 -5.63 -8.95
N LEU A 70 -1.44 -4.80 -9.10
CA LEU A 70 -2.83 -5.21 -8.87
C LEU A 70 -3.39 -6.05 -10.02
N GLU A 71 -3.08 -5.75 -11.28
CA GLU A 71 -3.65 -6.50 -12.42
C GLU A 71 -3.04 -7.90 -12.56
N ASN A 72 -1.86 -8.12 -11.98
CA ASN A 72 -1.31 -9.46 -11.88
C ASN A 72 -2.00 -10.24 -10.75
N LYS A 73 -3.02 -11.02 -11.10
CA LYS A 73 -3.83 -11.83 -10.16
C LYS A 73 -3.02 -12.75 -9.23
N LYS A 74 -1.76 -13.07 -9.57
CA LYS A 74 -0.89 -13.89 -8.71
C LYS A 74 -0.38 -13.14 -7.48
N THR A 75 -0.44 -11.81 -7.45
CA THR A 75 -0.06 -11.02 -6.27
C THR A 75 -1.06 -11.14 -5.14
N ASN A 76 -2.33 -11.49 -5.44
CA ASN A 76 -3.46 -11.57 -4.51
C ASN A 76 -3.72 -10.29 -3.69
N LEU A 77 -3.16 -9.15 -4.11
CA LEU A 77 -3.40 -7.87 -3.47
C LEU A 77 -4.82 -7.37 -3.75
N GLU A 78 -5.41 -6.71 -2.74
CA GLU A 78 -6.68 -6.00 -2.83
C GLU A 78 -6.48 -4.49 -3.01
N TRP A 79 -5.36 -3.95 -2.49
CA TRP A 79 -5.03 -2.53 -2.61
C TRP A 79 -3.51 -2.28 -2.58
N VAL A 80 -3.10 -1.17 -3.20
CA VAL A 80 -1.73 -0.63 -3.15
C VAL A 80 -1.82 0.87 -2.83
N ALA A 81 -0.97 1.37 -1.94
CA ALA A 81 -0.85 2.78 -1.62
C ALA A 81 0.61 3.26 -1.72
N GLY A 82 0.80 4.55 -1.95
CA GLY A 82 2.12 5.18 -1.97
C GLY A 82 2.06 6.63 -2.41
N TYR A 83 3.21 7.18 -2.82
CA TYR A 83 3.35 8.59 -3.19
C TYR A 83 3.60 8.77 -4.68
N ALA A 84 2.78 9.56 -5.37
CA ALA A 84 2.98 9.93 -6.77
C ALA A 84 4.16 10.89 -6.98
N LYS A 85 4.68 11.49 -5.91
CA LYS A 85 5.72 12.53 -5.92
C LYS A 85 6.94 12.08 -5.12
N SER A 86 8.03 12.83 -5.27
CA SER A 86 9.11 12.81 -4.27
C SER A 86 8.64 13.55 -3.03
N VAL A 87 8.81 12.94 -1.86
CA VAL A 87 8.33 13.45 -0.58
C VAL A 87 9.49 13.43 0.41
N ASP A 88 9.65 14.50 1.20
CA ASP A 88 10.64 14.51 2.27
C ASP A 88 10.37 13.37 3.25
N TRP A 89 11.44 12.72 3.72
CA TRP A 89 11.33 11.55 4.57
C TRP A 89 10.49 11.82 5.83
N VAL A 90 10.61 12.99 6.45
CA VAL A 90 9.88 13.32 7.69
C VAL A 90 8.39 13.44 7.40
N ASP A 91 8.02 14.19 6.37
CA ASP A 91 6.62 14.39 5.98
C ASP A 91 5.98 13.08 5.52
N GLY A 92 6.68 12.30 4.69
CA GLY A 92 6.23 11.00 4.23
C GLY A 92 6.05 10.02 5.38
N SER A 93 7.02 9.95 6.30
CA SER A 93 6.90 9.10 7.49
C SER A 93 5.72 9.51 8.39
N ALA A 94 5.46 10.80 8.54
CA ALA A 94 4.32 11.27 9.32
C ALA A 94 2.99 10.83 8.70
N ILE A 95 2.85 10.95 7.38
CA ILE A 95 1.66 10.48 6.63
C ILE A 95 1.52 8.96 6.75
N ASP A 96 2.60 8.20 6.60
CA ASP A 96 2.62 6.74 6.74
C ASP A 96 2.09 6.33 8.12
N MET A 97 2.64 6.93 9.19
CA MET A 97 2.27 6.60 10.56
C MET A 97 0.82 6.98 10.88
N ILE A 98 0.32 8.11 10.36
CA ILE A 98 -1.09 8.48 10.51
C ILE A 98 -1.98 7.45 9.81
N PHE A 99 -1.67 7.09 8.56
CA PHE A 99 -2.41 6.06 7.82
C PHE A 99 -2.48 4.75 8.60
N PHE A 100 -1.33 4.25 9.06
CA PHE A 100 -1.26 2.99 9.82
C PHE A 100 -1.95 3.06 11.18
N SER A 101 -1.89 4.20 11.87
CA SER A 101 -2.65 4.42 13.10
C SER A 101 -4.16 4.27 12.84
N LYS A 102 -4.68 4.95 11.81
CA LYS A 102 -6.12 4.89 11.47
C LYS A 102 -6.54 3.50 10.97
N LEU A 103 -5.66 2.81 10.25
CA LEU A 103 -5.89 1.46 9.78
C LEU A 103 -5.91 0.45 10.95
N ALA A 104 -4.98 0.56 11.88
CA ALA A 104 -4.92 -0.30 13.06
C ALA A 104 -6.18 -0.16 13.93
N GLU A 105 -6.66 1.06 14.17
CA GLU A 105 -7.94 1.32 14.85
C GLU A 105 -9.10 0.57 14.19
N LEU A 106 -9.16 0.60 12.85
CA LEU A 106 -10.19 -0.10 12.07
C LEU A 106 -10.07 -1.62 12.19
N TYR A 107 -8.86 -2.18 12.13
CA TYR A 107 -8.63 -3.62 12.31
C TYR A 107 -9.06 -4.10 13.70
N VAL A 108 -8.71 -3.36 14.76
CA VAL A 108 -9.12 -3.66 16.13
C VAL A 108 -10.64 -3.64 16.25
N ALA A 109 -11.28 -2.58 15.76
CA ALA A 109 -12.74 -2.46 15.78
C ALA A 109 -13.45 -3.52 14.93
N ASN A 110 -12.84 -3.94 13.80
CA ASN A 110 -13.43 -4.90 12.88
C ASN A 110 -13.34 -6.35 13.41
N LYS A 111 -12.36 -6.66 14.27
CA LYS A 111 -12.15 -7.99 14.84
C LYS A 111 -13.37 -8.49 15.63
N SER A 112 -14.02 -7.62 16.40
CA SER A 112 -15.16 -7.96 17.27
C SER A 112 -16.52 -7.94 16.57
N LYS A 113 -16.61 -7.41 15.34
CA LYS A 113 -17.88 -7.32 14.61
C LYS A 113 -18.38 -8.69 14.17
N ARG A 114 -19.65 -8.98 14.42
CA ARG A 114 -20.34 -10.18 13.90
C ARG A 114 -21.06 -9.93 12.57
N LYS A 115 -21.58 -8.72 12.37
CA LYS A 115 -22.23 -8.25 11.13
C LYS A 115 -21.55 -6.98 10.64
N GLY A 116 -21.55 -6.76 9.33
CA GLY A 116 -20.94 -5.57 8.73
C GLY A 116 -19.42 -5.49 8.92
N LYS A 117 -18.73 -6.65 8.88
CA LYS A 117 -17.27 -6.65 8.82
C LYS A 117 -16.81 -5.95 7.54
N LEU A 118 -15.84 -5.07 7.69
CA LEU A 118 -15.17 -4.41 6.58
C LEU A 118 -14.14 -5.36 5.97
N SER A 119 -14.01 -5.33 4.65
CA SER A 119 -12.89 -5.97 3.96
C SER A 119 -11.59 -5.18 4.22
N PRO A 120 -10.41 -5.81 4.02
CA PRO A 120 -9.11 -5.13 4.05
C PRO A 120 -9.09 -3.88 3.16
N ARG A 121 -9.60 -3.97 1.92
CA ARG A 121 -9.79 -2.81 1.03
C ARG A 121 -10.61 -1.70 1.68
N ASN A 122 -11.79 -2.01 2.24
CA ASN A 122 -12.68 -0.99 2.80
C ASN A 122 -12.09 -0.34 4.06
N MET A 123 -11.32 -1.09 4.85
CA MET A 123 -10.57 -0.53 5.97
C MET A 123 -9.46 0.41 5.49
N ALA A 124 -8.71 0.02 4.45
CA ALA A 124 -7.68 0.88 3.87
C ALA A 124 -8.26 2.17 3.27
N HIS A 125 -9.38 2.08 2.55
CA HIS A 125 -10.11 3.25 2.06
C HIS A 125 -10.53 4.17 3.22
N SER A 126 -11.14 3.63 4.27
CA SER A 126 -11.58 4.41 5.43
C SER A 126 -10.40 5.05 6.19
N ALA A 127 -9.25 4.37 6.26
CA ALA A 127 -8.03 4.90 6.87
C ALA A 127 -7.48 6.06 6.03
N ALA A 128 -7.44 5.91 4.71
CA ALA A 128 -7.05 6.98 3.78
C ALA A 128 -7.99 8.19 3.87
N THR A 129 -9.30 7.99 4.02
CA THR A 129 -10.27 9.09 4.22
C THR A 129 -9.92 9.89 5.48
N LYS A 130 -9.73 9.20 6.61
CA LYS A 130 -9.35 9.84 7.87
C LYS A 130 -7.99 10.54 7.80
N LEU A 131 -7.04 9.96 7.07
CA LEU A 131 -5.74 10.58 6.83
C LEU A 131 -5.89 11.92 6.12
N VAL A 132 -6.62 11.98 5.00
CA VAL A 132 -6.74 13.22 4.22
C VAL A 132 -7.57 14.30 4.93
N GLU A 133 -8.48 13.90 5.82
CA GLU A 133 -9.17 14.84 6.71
C GLU A 133 -8.22 15.51 7.70
N LEU A 134 -7.22 14.77 8.21
CA LEU A 134 -6.22 15.28 9.16
C LEU A 134 -5.08 16.02 8.46
N VAL A 135 -4.67 15.53 7.29
CA VAL A 135 -3.56 16.07 6.50
C VAL A 135 -4.12 16.41 5.13
N GLN A 136 -4.74 17.58 5.01
CA GLN A 136 -5.41 18.03 3.77
C GLN A 136 -4.47 18.05 2.55
N GLY A 137 -3.17 18.26 2.79
CA GLY A 137 -2.11 18.21 1.77
C GLY A 137 -1.62 16.80 1.40
N ALA A 138 -2.06 15.74 2.08
CA ALA A 138 -1.54 14.37 1.84
C ALA A 138 -1.65 13.99 0.37
N TYR A 139 -2.83 14.18 -0.23
CA TYR A 139 -3.02 13.93 -1.65
C TYR A 139 -2.45 15.07 -2.51
N SER A 140 -2.90 16.30 -2.30
CA SER A 140 -2.62 17.42 -3.21
C SER A 140 -1.14 17.85 -3.20
N SER A 141 -0.52 17.93 -2.02
CA SER A 141 0.87 18.35 -1.84
C SER A 141 1.83 17.17 -2.00
N TYR A 142 1.58 16.06 -1.30
CA TYR A 142 2.52 14.93 -1.22
C TYR A 142 2.23 13.78 -2.20
N GLY A 143 1.09 13.80 -2.88
CA GLY A 143 0.74 12.79 -3.88
C GLY A 143 0.37 11.43 -3.27
N PHE A 144 0.00 11.37 -1.99
CA PHE A 144 -0.48 10.13 -1.37
C PHE A 144 -1.75 9.64 -2.09
N ASN A 145 -1.76 8.40 -2.57
CA ASN A 145 -2.94 7.79 -3.17
C ASN A 145 -3.04 6.31 -2.82
N ILE A 146 -4.26 5.77 -2.94
CA ILE A 146 -4.55 4.34 -2.81
C ILE A 146 -5.31 3.87 -4.04
N TYR A 147 -4.88 2.74 -4.58
CA TYR A 147 -5.42 2.09 -5.75
C TYR A 147 -5.97 0.71 -5.39
N PHE A 148 -7.06 0.32 -6.04
CA PHE A 148 -7.74 -0.96 -5.86
C PHE A 148 -8.55 -1.29 -7.12
N HIS A 149 -9.12 -2.49 -7.18
CA HIS A 149 -10.11 -2.81 -8.21
C HIS A 149 -11.53 -2.56 -7.71
N GLU A 150 -12.34 -1.90 -8.53
CA GLU A 150 -13.78 -1.74 -8.38
C GLU A 150 -14.43 -2.08 -9.72
N ASP A 151 -15.42 -2.98 -9.72
CA ASP A 151 -16.04 -3.49 -10.95
C ASP A 151 -15.05 -3.97 -12.03
N ASN A 152 -14.00 -4.68 -11.59
CA ASN A 152 -12.88 -5.15 -12.42
C ASN A 152 -12.06 -4.04 -13.11
N LYS A 153 -12.16 -2.79 -12.63
CA LYS A 153 -11.39 -1.65 -13.14
C LYS A 153 -10.45 -1.13 -12.06
N LEU A 154 -9.20 -0.85 -12.46
CA LEU A 154 -8.25 -0.14 -11.61
C LEU A 154 -8.83 1.24 -11.27
N THR A 155 -8.99 1.50 -9.99
CA THR A 155 -9.62 2.70 -9.43
C THR A 155 -8.68 3.28 -8.39
N SER A 156 -8.46 4.59 -8.46
CA SER A 156 -7.80 5.35 -7.40
C SER A 156 -8.85 5.97 -6.48
N MET A 157 -8.50 6.16 -5.22
CA MET A 157 -9.36 6.90 -4.30
C MET A 157 -9.41 8.38 -4.66
N PHE A 158 -8.27 8.95 -5.05
CA PHE A 158 -8.16 10.33 -5.48
C PHE A 158 -7.85 10.36 -6.98
N LYS A 159 -8.63 11.13 -7.74
CA LYS A 159 -8.42 11.28 -9.18
C LYS A 159 -7.32 12.31 -9.41
N ASP A 160 -6.26 11.89 -10.11
CA ASP A 160 -5.18 12.77 -10.54
C ASP A 160 -5.75 14.04 -11.17
N PRO A 161 -5.31 15.24 -10.72
CA PRO A 161 -5.82 16.52 -11.22
C PRO A 161 -5.58 16.70 -12.72
#